data_AF-A0A7W1HP00-F1
#
_entry.id   AF-A0A7W1HP00-F1
#
_cell.length_a   1.000
_cell.length_b   1.000
_cell.length_c   1.000
_cell.angle_alpha   90.00
_cell.angle_beta   90.00
_cell.angle_gamma   90.00
#
_symmetry.space_group_name_H-M   'P 1'
#
loop_
_entity.id
_entity.type
_entity.pdbx_description
1 polymer ?
#
loop_
_entity_poly.entity_id
_entity_poly.type
_entity_poly.pdbx_seq_one_letter_code
_entity_poly.pdbx_strand_id
1 'polypeptide(L)'
;APRGVPQFAALRDFTLIYIFAAGVYVFIGGASHLIAVALFPDGASPGFLVMIGVSAIAGLIATTAAVLAAYYGSTLSYRLGLDPDTYGIPIITAAVDLLGFMSLIIALIVFGLAG
;
A
#
# COMPACT_ATOMS: atom_id res chain seq x y z
N ALA A 1 -7.12 18.58 -20.28
CA ALA A 1 -5.75 18.06 -20.50
C ALA A 1 -5.15 17.66 -19.15
N PRO A 2 -4.49 16.48 -19.03
CA PRO A 2 -3.88 16.04 -17.78
C PRO A 2 -2.73 16.97 -17.38
N ARG A 3 -2.87 17.58 -16.21
CA ARG A 3 -1.90 18.50 -15.61
C ARG A 3 -0.88 17.71 -14.79
N GLY A 4 0.35 18.20 -14.70
CA GLY A 4 1.43 17.52 -13.95
C GLY A 4 1.28 17.60 -12.42
N VAL A 5 0.35 18.43 -11.93
CA VAL A 5 0.08 18.61 -10.49
C VAL A 5 -1.37 18.19 -10.22
N PRO A 6 -1.63 17.38 -9.18
CA PRO A 6 -2.97 16.94 -8.84
C PRO A 6 -3.89 18.12 -8.50
N GLN A 7 -5.08 18.09 -9.08
CA GLN A 7 -6.16 19.03 -8.76
C GLN A 7 -6.75 18.72 -7.38
N PHE A 8 -7.38 19.70 -6.75
CA PHE A 8 -8.00 19.55 -5.43
C PHE A 8 -8.97 18.35 -5.34
N ALA A 9 -9.69 18.03 -6.42
CA ALA A 9 -10.54 16.84 -6.47
C ALA A 9 -9.73 15.54 -6.31
N ALA A 10 -8.59 15.41 -6.97
CA ALA A 10 -7.72 14.25 -6.85
C ALA A 10 -7.10 14.14 -5.45
N LEU A 11 -6.73 15.28 -4.83
CA LEU A 11 -6.24 15.29 -3.44
C LEU A 11 -7.31 14.83 -2.44
N ARG A 12 -8.57 15.17 -2.67
CA ARG A 12 -9.70 14.67 -1.86
C ARG A 12 -9.83 13.16 -1.99
N ASP A 13 -9.75 12.64 -3.20
CA ASP A 13 -9.84 11.20 -3.45
C ASP A 13 -8.66 10.46 -2.80
N PHE A 14 -7.45 11.02 -2.88
CA PHE A 14 -6.28 10.48 -2.17
C PHE A 14 -6.52 10.46 -0.66
N THR A 15 -7.05 11.54 -0.09
CA THR A 15 -7.34 11.62 1.35
C THR A 15 -8.33 10.54 1.77
N LEU A 16 -9.39 10.31 1.00
CA LEU A 16 -10.33 9.22 1.25
C LEU A 16 -9.62 7.86 1.22
N ILE A 17 -8.78 7.62 0.20
CA ILE A 17 -7.99 6.38 0.09
C ILE A 17 -7.12 6.19 1.34
N TYR A 18 -6.44 7.22 1.84
CA TYR A 18 -5.61 7.11 3.05
C TYR A 18 -6.44 6.83 4.31
N ILE A 19 -7.63 7.42 4.46
CA ILE A 19 -8.52 7.15 5.59
C ILE A 19 -8.95 5.69 5.58
N PHE A 20 -9.37 5.18 4.42
CA PHE A 20 -9.73 3.77 4.27
C PHE A 20 -8.53 2.84 4.49
N ALA A 21 -7.38 3.17 3.92
CA ALA A 21 -6.16 2.40 4.07
C ALA A 21 -5.77 2.28 5.55
N ALA A 22 -5.75 3.37 6.31
CA ALA A 22 -5.40 3.36 7.72
C ALA A 22 -6.30 2.38 8.51
N GLY A 23 -7.62 2.45 8.32
CA GLY A 23 -8.55 1.53 8.97
C GLY A 23 -8.33 0.07 8.57
N VAL A 24 -8.16 -0.19 7.26
CA VAL A 24 -7.95 -1.53 6.71
C VAL A 24 -6.65 -2.14 7.24
N TYR A 25 -5.54 -1.40 7.26
CA TYR A 25 -4.26 -1.95 7.70
C TYR A 25 -4.17 -2.14 9.22
N VAL A 26 -4.81 -1.28 10.02
CA VAL A 26 -4.95 -1.53 11.46
C VAL A 26 -5.77 -2.81 11.70
N PHE A 27 -6.88 -2.96 10.98
CA PHE A 27 -7.70 -4.16 11.06
C PHE A 27 -6.92 -5.41 10.64
N ILE A 28 -6.20 -5.37 9.52
CA ILE A 28 -5.39 -6.49 9.02
C ILE A 28 -4.33 -6.87 10.05
N GLY A 29 -3.53 -5.92 10.55
CA GLY A 29 -2.49 -6.23 11.53
C GLY A 29 -3.06 -6.86 12.82
N GLY A 30 -4.18 -6.33 13.31
CA GLY A 30 -4.88 -6.89 14.47
C GLY A 30 -5.42 -8.30 14.19
N ALA A 31 -6.11 -8.49 13.07
CA ALA A 31 -6.65 -9.78 12.65
C ALA A 31 -5.53 -10.83 12.45
N SER A 32 -4.41 -10.45 11.84
CA SER A 32 -3.26 -11.32 11.65
C SER A 32 -2.69 -11.81 12.98
N HIS A 33 -2.57 -10.94 14.00
CA HIS A 33 -2.16 -11.38 15.33
C HIS A 33 -3.15 -12.36 15.96
N LEU A 34 -4.44 -12.05 15.91
CA LEU A 34 -5.49 -12.91 16.48
C LEU A 34 -5.52 -14.29 15.82
N ILE A 35 -5.40 -14.34 14.49
CA ILE A 35 -5.32 -15.60 13.74
C ILE A 35 -4.05 -16.36 14.13
N ALA A 36 -2.90 -15.68 14.22
CA ALA A 36 -1.64 -16.32 14.58
C ALA A 36 -1.70 -16.98 15.97
N VAL A 37 -2.24 -16.30 16.97
CA VAL A 37 -2.37 -16.83 18.33
C VAL A 37 -3.45 -17.93 18.42
N ALA A 38 -4.48 -17.89 17.58
CA ALA A 38 -5.54 -18.89 17.59
C ALA A 38 -5.15 -20.22 16.91
N LEU A 39 -4.32 -20.16 15.86
CA LEU A 39 -4.01 -21.33 15.03
C LEU A 39 -2.64 -21.96 15.29
N PHE A 40 -1.71 -21.22 15.90
CA PHE A 40 -0.31 -21.64 16.02
C PHE A 40 0.15 -21.67 17.48
N PRO A 41 1.26 -22.40 17.77
CA PRO A 41 1.82 -22.46 19.12
C PRO A 41 2.26 -21.09 19.65
N ASP A 42 2.46 -21.03 20.97
CA ASP A 42 2.93 -19.84 21.66
C ASP A 42 4.21 -19.28 21.00
N GLY A 43 4.21 -17.97 20.75
CA GLY A 43 5.33 -17.27 20.08
C GLY A 43 5.19 -17.13 18.56
N ALA A 44 4.11 -17.61 17.94
CA ALA A 44 3.89 -17.46 16.49
C ALA A 44 3.66 -16.01 16.01
N SER A 45 3.48 -15.06 16.92
CA SER A 45 3.31 -13.64 16.58
C SER A 45 4.21 -12.74 17.42
N PRO A 46 4.80 -11.69 16.84
CA PRO A 46 5.65 -10.72 17.57
C PRO A 46 4.86 -9.81 18.53
N GLY A 47 3.54 -9.95 18.59
CA GLY A 47 2.66 -9.21 19.51
C GLY A 47 1.66 -8.31 18.77
N PHE A 48 0.54 -8.02 19.43
CA PHE A 48 -0.60 -7.30 18.82
C PHE A 48 -0.23 -5.92 18.29
N LEU A 49 0.42 -5.09 19.12
CA LEU A 49 0.81 -3.73 18.74
C LEU A 49 1.88 -3.72 17.65
N VAL A 50 2.80 -4.70 17.67
CA VAL A 50 3.82 -4.84 16.64
C VAL A 50 3.19 -5.21 15.30
N MET A 51 2.25 -6.16 15.29
CA MET A 51 1.55 -6.56 14.05
C MET A 51 0.71 -5.43 13.46
N ILE A 52 -0.01 -4.67 14.30
CA ILE A 52 -0.71 -3.46 13.87
C ILE A 52 0.27 -2.44 13.29
N GLY A 53 1.39 -2.20 13.98
CA GLY A 53 2.41 -1.26 13.55
C GLY A 53 3.03 -1.63 12.21
N VAL A 54 3.44 -2.89 12.04
CA VAL A 54 4.01 -3.42 10.78
C VAL A 54 3.00 -3.24 9.64
N SER A 55 1.76 -3.70 9.83
CA SER A 55 0.74 -3.63 8.79
C SER A 55 0.39 -2.18 8.43
N ALA A 56 0.24 -1.30 9.43
CA ALA A 56 -0.08 0.11 9.21
C ALA A 56 1.04 0.84 8.47
N ILE A 57 2.31 0.68 8.90
CA ILE A 57 3.43 1.36 8.24
C ILE A 57 3.62 0.83 6.82
N ALA A 58 3.67 -0.49 6.63
CA ALA A 58 3.77 -1.10 5.31
C ALA A 58 2.64 -0.62 4.40
N GLY A 59 1.41 -0.70 4.91
CA GLY A 59 0.22 -0.36 4.16
C GLY A 59 0.13 1.10 3.75
N LEU A 60 0.54 2.04 4.61
CA LEU A 60 0.55 3.46 4.27
C LEU A 60 1.60 3.79 3.21
N ILE A 61 2.78 3.16 3.28
CA ILE A 61 3.82 3.30 2.26
C ILE A 61 3.33 2.68 0.93
N ALA A 62 2.74 1.49 0.96
CA ALA A 62 2.14 0.84 -0.21
C ALA A 62 1.03 1.69 -0.85
N THR A 63 0.17 2.29 -0.02
CA THR A 63 -0.90 3.19 -0.47
C THR A 63 -0.33 4.43 -1.16
N THR A 64 0.75 4.98 -0.61
CA THR A 64 1.46 6.11 -1.23
C THR A 64 1.97 5.72 -2.61
N ALA A 65 2.63 4.56 -2.72
CA ALA A 65 3.10 4.03 -3.99
C ALA A 65 1.95 3.82 -4.99
N ALA A 66 0.83 3.24 -4.55
CA ALA A 66 -0.34 2.99 -5.38
C ALA A 66 -0.99 4.27 -5.91
N VAL A 67 -1.18 5.28 -5.05
CA VAL A 67 -1.72 6.58 -5.44
C VAL A 67 -0.83 7.26 -6.49
N LEU A 68 0.48 7.26 -6.27
CA LEU A 68 1.45 7.85 -7.20
C LEU A 68 1.49 7.07 -8.53
N ALA A 69 1.57 5.75 -8.47
CA ALA A 69 1.59 4.89 -9.65
C ALA A 69 0.32 5.03 -10.47
N ALA A 70 -0.86 5.08 -9.84
CA ALA A 70 -2.12 5.27 -10.53
C ALA A 70 -2.23 6.66 -11.19
N TYR A 71 -1.85 7.72 -10.47
CA TYR A 71 -1.93 9.08 -10.98
C TYR A 71 -0.91 9.33 -12.12
N TYR A 72 0.35 8.96 -11.92
CA TYR A 72 1.39 9.17 -12.92
C TYR A 72 1.30 8.15 -14.07
N GLY A 73 0.90 6.92 -13.79
CA GLY A 73 0.66 5.91 -14.80
C GLY A 73 -0.45 6.32 -15.77
N SER A 74 -1.61 6.73 -15.24
CA SER A 74 -2.72 7.19 -16.08
C SER A 74 -2.38 8.46 -16.89
N THR A 75 -1.68 9.42 -16.29
CA THR A 75 -1.24 10.63 -17.01
C THR A 75 -0.18 10.35 -18.07
N LEU A 76 0.75 9.42 -17.83
CA LEU A 76 1.78 9.03 -18.78
C LEU A 76 1.20 8.23 -19.95
N SER A 77 0.32 7.26 -19.69
CA SER A 77 -0.39 6.50 -20.74
C SER A 77 -1.13 7.45 -21.68
N TYR A 78 -1.86 8.43 -21.12
CA TYR A 78 -2.54 9.45 -21.91
C TYR A 78 -1.56 10.30 -22.76
N ARG A 79 -0.43 10.74 -22.19
CA ARG A 79 0.54 11.58 -22.90
C ARG A 79 1.27 10.86 -24.03
N LEU A 80 1.48 9.55 -23.88
CA LEU A 80 2.13 8.73 -24.90
C LEU A 80 1.14 8.22 -25.95
N GLY A 81 -0.16 8.53 -25.82
CA GLY A 81 -1.22 7.99 -26.70
C GLY A 81 -1.38 6.47 -26.58
N LEU A 82 -0.86 5.89 -25.49
CA LEU A 82 -0.96 4.46 -25.22
C LEU A 82 -2.32 4.17 -24.62
N ASP A 83 -2.96 3.13 -25.12
CA ASP A 83 -4.20 2.63 -24.53
C ASP A 83 -3.93 2.18 -23.07
N PRO A 84 -4.55 2.82 -22.07
CA PRO A 84 -4.31 2.53 -20.66
C PRO A 84 -4.63 1.08 -20.30
N ASP A 85 -5.58 0.46 -20.99
CA ASP A 85 -6.02 -0.90 -20.66
C ASP A 85 -5.02 -1.95 -21.15
N THR A 86 -4.31 -1.66 -22.25
CA THR A 86 -3.30 -2.56 -22.81
C THR A 86 -1.93 -2.43 -22.14
N TYR A 87 -1.52 -1.21 -21.77
CA TYR A 87 -0.18 -0.94 -21.26
C TYR A 87 -0.16 -0.31 -19.87
N GLY A 88 -1.13 0.56 -19.56
CA GLY A 88 -1.18 1.29 -18.29
C GLY A 88 -1.47 0.37 -17.10
N ILE A 89 -2.55 -0.41 -17.16
CA ILE A 89 -2.98 -1.27 -16.05
C ILE A 89 -1.88 -2.28 -15.67
N PRO A 90 -1.27 -3.06 -16.59
CA PRO A 90 -0.23 -4.01 -16.22
C PRO A 90 1.00 -3.34 -15.58
N ILE A 91 1.42 -2.18 -16.10
CA ILE A 91 2.57 -1.44 -15.55
C ILE A 91 2.27 -0.91 -14.15
N ILE A 92 1.08 -0.33 -13.95
CA ILE A 92 0.66 0.19 -12.65
C ILE A 92 0.59 -0.94 -11.63
N THR A 93 -0.05 -2.06 -11.98
CA THR A 93 -0.15 -3.22 -11.08
C THR A 93 1.23 -3.77 -10.71
N ALA A 94 2.11 -3.99 -11.69
CA ALA A 94 3.47 -4.47 -11.43
C ALA A 94 4.29 -3.51 -10.54
N ALA A 95 4.12 -2.20 -10.74
CA ALA A 95 4.76 -1.20 -9.90
C ALA A 95 4.23 -1.25 -8.45
N VAL A 96 2.92 -1.39 -8.27
CA VAL A 96 2.30 -1.50 -6.94
C VAL A 96 2.70 -2.80 -6.25
N ASP A 97 2.82 -3.91 -6.98
CA ASP A 97 3.29 -5.18 -6.41
C ASP A 97 4.72 -5.06 -5.88
N LEU A 98 5.64 -4.52 -6.69
CA LEU A 98 7.02 -4.32 -6.28
C LEU A 98 7.13 -3.36 -5.09
N LEU A 99 6.51 -2.18 -5.19
CA LEU A 99 6.59 -1.16 -4.14
C LEU A 99 5.86 -1.61 -2.86
N GLY A 100 4.75 -2.34 -3.00
CA GLY A 100 4.02 -2.96 -1.90
C GLY A 100 4.86 -4.00 -1.17
N PHE A 101 5.53 -4.89 -1.90
CA PHE A 101 6.47 -5.83 -1.28
C PHE A 101 7.60 -5.10 -0.53
N MET A 102 8.24 -4.12 -1.17
CA MET A 102 9.30 -3.34 -0.55
C MET A 102 8.83 -2.62 0.72
N SER A 103 7.59 -2.09 0.71
CA SER A 103 7.00 -1.44 1.87
C SER A 103 6.86 -2.36 3.08
N LEU A 104 6.49 -3.62 2.84
CA LEU A 104 6.37 -4.63 3.88
C LEU A 104 7.75 -4.98 4.45
N ILE A 105 8.74 -5.20 3.59
CA ILE A 105 10.11 -5.48 4.01
C ILE A 105 10.67 -4.33 4.86
N ILE A 106 10.46 -3.08 4.44
CA ILE A 106 10.88 -1.89 5.20
C ILE A 106 10.22 -1.89 6.58
N ALA A 107 8.91 -2.14 6.65
CA ALA A 107 8.21 -2.18 7.94
C ALA A 107 8.77 -3.28 8.85
N LEU A 108 9.03 -4.48 8.33
CA LEU A 108 9.63 -5.57 9.11
C LEU A 108 11.00 -5.19 9.66
N ILE A 109 11.85 -4.53 8.86
CA ILE A 109 13.17 -4.03 9.31
C ILE A 109 13.01 -2.99 10.42
N VAL A 110 12.09 -2.02 10.25
CA VAL A 110 11.84 -0.95 11.24
C VAL A 110 11.43 -1.53 12.60
N PHE A 111 10.66 -2.61 12.62
CA PHE A 111 10.25 -3.29 13.84
C PHE A 111 11.25 -4.36 14.32
N GLY A 112 12.40 -4.52 13.66
CA GLY A 112 13.43 -5.49 14.05
C GLY A 112 13.04 -6.95 13.83
N LEU A 113 12.13 -7.21 12.89
CA LEU A 113 11.61 -8.55 12.56
C LEU A 113 12.30 -9.18 11.35
N ALA A 114 13.06 -8.40 10.59
CA ALA A 114 13.89 -8.85 9.48
C ALA A 114 15.20 -8.06 9.46
N GLY A 115 16.33 -8.73 9.29
CA GLY A 115 17.68 -8.15 9.34
C GLY A 115 18.53 -8.78 10.42
#